data_AF-A0A7C1ULT0-F1
#
_entry.id   AF-A0A7C1ULT0-F1
#
_cell.length_a   1.000
_cell.length_b   1.000
_cell.length_c   1.000
_cell.angle_alpha   90.00
_cell.angle_beta   90.00
_cell.angle_gamma   90.00
#
_symmetry.space_group_name_H-M   'P 1'
#
loop_
_entity.id
_entity.type
_entity.pdbx_description
1 polymer ?
#
loop_
_entity_poly.entity_id
_entity_poly.type
_entity_poly.pdbx_seq_one_letter_code
_entity_poly.pdbx_strand_id
1 'polypeptide(L)'
;MIQKINLLLKQMKPLRVMLAILALLLSIFSPAAGTMANYEGIAVLQTLIMPALTPLIFMVLLLDALMNRVWLIDAKGDDAVKFRNIMRIDLLLVAIIFIVWIPYFIAIW
;
A
#
# COMPACT_ATOMS: atom_id res chain seq x y z
N MET A 1 20.23 14.93 2.65
CA MET A 1 18.89 14.38 2.34
C MET A 1 18.93 12.85 2.14
N ILE A 2 19.88 12.31 1.38
CA ILE A 2 20.02 10.87 1.06
C ILE A 2 20.30 10.00 2.30
N GLN A 3 21.09 10.47 3.28
CA GLN A 3 21.36 9.71 4.51
C GLN A 3 20.13 9.44 5.38
N LYS A 4 19.15 10.37 5.41
CA LYS A 4 17.90 10.19 6.17
C LYS A 4 17.05 9.07 5.57
N ILE A 5 17.05 8.95 4.25
CA ILE A 5 16.29 7.93 3.50
C ILE A 5 16.85 6.52 3.79
N ASN A 6 18.17 6.36 3.79
CA ASN A 6 18.79 5.08 4.15
C ASN A 6 18.54 4.69 5.61
N LEU A 7 18.50 5.65 6.53
CA LEU A 7 18.17 5.37 7.94
C LEU A 7 16.70 4.95 8.11
N LEU A 8 15.78 5.60 7.38
CA LEU A 8 14.36 5.24 7.36
C LEU A 8 14.13 3.86 6.74
N LEU A 9 14.80 3.53 5.64
CA LEU A 9 14.77 2.21 5.00
C LEU A 9 15.34 1.11 5.90
N LYS A 10 16.36 1.39 6.70
CA LYS A 10 16.94 0.44 7.66
C LYS A 10 16.07 0.25 8.91
N GLN A 11 15.26 1.27 9.25
CA GLN A 11 14.33 1.25 10.37
C GLN A 11 12.98 0.60 10.02
N MET A 12 12.56 0.70 8.76
CA MET A 12 11.42 -0.04 8.21
C MET A 12 11.87 -1.47 7.96
N LYS A 13 11.20 -2.44 8.59
CA LYS A 13 11.47 -3.86 8.31
C LYS A 13 11.32 -4.08 6.78
N PRO A 14 12.17 -4.89 6.13
CA PRO A 14 12.18 -5.06 4.68
C PRO A 14 10.79 -5.39 4.09
N LEU A 15 9.95 -6.08 4.87
CA LEU A 15 8.56 -6.36 4.52
C LEU A 15 7.72 -5.10 4.22
N ARG A 16 7.90 -4.00 4.96
CA ARG A 16 7.16 -2.76 4.74
C ARG A 16 7.56 -2.04 3.48
N VAL A 17 8.86 -2.03 3.19
CA VAL A 17 9.37 -1.46 1.94
C VAL A 17 8.78 -2.23 0.76
N MET A 18 8.74 -3.56 0.87
CA MET A 18 8.12 -4.41 -0.14
C MET A 18 6.61 -4.13 -0.31
N LEU A 19 5.88 -3.96 0.80
CA LEU A 19 4.45 -3.61 0.76
C LEU A 19 4.21 -2.23 0.13
N ALA A 20 5.03 -1.23 0.47
CA ALA A 20 4.92 0.10 -0.12
C ALA A 20 5.22 0.09 -1.62
N ILE A 21 6.26 -0.65 -2.04
CA ILE A 21 6.58 -0.82 -3.46
C ILE A 21 5.41 -1.51 -4.18
N LEU A 22 4.86 -2.58 -3.60
CA LEU A 22 3.75 -3.31 -4.20
C LEU A 22 2.48 -2.45 -4.30
N ALA A 23 2.17 -1.68 -3.27
CA ALA A 23 1.07 -0.72 -3.26
C ALA A 23 1.21 0.33 -4.38
N LEU A 24 2.41 0.86 -4.57
CA LEU A 24 2.70 1.82 -5.63
C LEU A 24 2.61 1.17 -7.02
N LEU A 25 3.15 -0.05 -7.19
CA LEU A 25 3.04 -0.79 -8.45
C LEU A 25 1.58 -1.04 -8.81
N LEU A 26 0.76 -1.52 -7.87
CA LEU A 26 -0.67 -1.72 -8.10
C LEU A 26 -1.38 -0.41 -8.44
N SER A 27 -0.99 0.70 -7.84
CA SER A 27 -1.59 2.01 -8.14
C SER A 27 -1.19 2.54 -9.52
N ILE A 28 0.06 2.37 -9.93
CA ILE A 28 0.58 2.86 -11.23
C ILE A 28 0.04 2.03 -12.39
N PHE A 29 -0.05 0.71 -12.22
CA PHE A 29 -0.54 -0.22 -13.23
C PHE A 29 -2.06 -0.46 -13.16
N SER A 30 -2.80 0.41 -12.46
CA SER A 30 -4.25 0.33 -12.40
C SER A 30 -4.86 0.50 -13.80
N PRO A 31 -5.71 -0.43 -14.26
CA PRO A 31 -6.40 -0.30 -15.54
C PRO A 31 -7.39 0.88 -15.51
N ALA A 32 -7.64 1.47 -16.69
CA ALA A 32 -8.65 2.52 -16.81
C ALA A 32 -10.04 2.01 -16.41
N ALA A 33 -10.86 2.89 -15.84
CA ALA A 33 -12.24 2.57 -15.51
C ALA A 33 -13.01 2.12 -16.76
N GLY A 34 -13.75 1.00 -16.66
CA GLY A 34 -14.52 0.42 -17.78
C GLY A 34 -13.73 -0.47 -18.73
N THR A 35 -12.46 -0.78 -18.43
CA THR A 35 -11.70 -1.78 -19.21
C THR A 35 -12.34 -3.16 -19.06
N MET A 36 -12.75 -3.79 -20.16
CA MET A 36 -13.28 -5.16 -20.13
C MET A 36 -12.22 -6.16 -19.68
N ALA A 37 -12.65 -7.22 -18.99
CA ALA A 37 -11.76 -8.31 -18.59
C ALA A 37 -11.17 -8.98 -19.84
N ASN A 38 -9.84 -8.97 -19.94
CA ASN A 38 -9.11 -9.69 -20.98
C ASN A 38 -8.47 -10.94 -20.36
N TYR A 39 -8.73 -12.09 -20.98
CA TYR A 39 -8.26 -13.39 -20.52
C TYR A 39 -6.97 -13.86 -21.21
N GLU A 40 -6.37 -13.02 -22.06
CA GLU A 40 -5.21 -13.38 -22.86
C GLU A 40 -3.95 -12.57 -22.52
N GLY A 41 -2.81 -13.28 -22.49
CA GLY A 41 -1.49 -12.69 -22.39
C GLY A 41 -1.24 -11.88 -21.11
N ILE A 42 -0.46 -10.80 -21.25
CA ILE A 42 -0.08 -9.93 -20.13
C ILE A 42 -1.28 -9.11 -19.61
N ALA A 43 -2.32 -8.94 -20.42
CA ALA A 43 -3.50 -8.16 -20.03
C ALA A 43 -4.25 -8.79 -18.83
N VAL A 44 -4.21 -10.12 -18.69
CA VAL A 44 -4.76 -10.85 -17.53
C VAL A 44 -4.20 -10.32 -16.21
N LEU A 45 -2.91 -9.99 -16.18
CA LEU A 45 -2.27 -9.45 -14.97
C LEU A 45 -2.93 -8.14 -14.56
N GLN A 46 -3.23 -7.25 -15.51
CA GLN A 46 -3.78 -5.93 -15.25
C GLN A 46 -5.29 -5.94 -15.00
N THR A 47 -6.05 -6.78 -15.72
CA THR A 47 -7.53 -6.74 -15.68
C THR A 47 -8.14 -7.69 -14.65
N LEU A 48 -7.39 -8.71 -14.19
CA LEU A 48 -7.91 -9.73 -13.27
C LEU A 48 -7.07 -9.84 -12.00
N ILE A 49 -5.74 -10.00 -12.14
CA ILE A 49 -4.87 -10.30 -11.00
C ILE A 49 -4.63 -9.06 -10.13
N MET A 50 -4.20 -7.93 -10.72
CA MET A 50 -3.96 -6.69 -9.99
C MET A 50 -5.20 -6.17 -9.24
N PRO A 51 -6.41 -6.15 -9.83
CA PRO A 51 -7.62 -5.80 -9.10
C PRO A 51 -7.93 -6.74 -7.95
N ALA A 52 -7.68 -8.05 -8.09
CA ALA A 52 -7.89 -9.01 -7.01
C ALA A 52 -6.87 -8.86 -5.87
N LEU A 53 -5.62 -8.50 -6.19
CA LEU A 53 -4.57 -8.27 -5.19
C LEU A 53 -4.74 -6.94 -4.45
N THR A 54 -5.37 -5.95 -5.07
CA THR A 54 -5.49 -4.60 -4.50
C THR A 54 -6.19 -4.57 -3.14
N PRO A 55 -7.38 -5.19 -2.95
CA PRO A 55 -8.02 -5.27 -1.63
C PRO A 55 -7.15 -5.99 -0.60
N LEU A 56 -6.37 -6.99 -1.02
CA LEU A 56 -5.47 -7.72 -0.12
C LEU A 56 -4.36 -6.80 0.38
N ILE A 57 -3.70 -6.05 -0.50
CA ILE A 57 -2.65 -5.09 -0.10
C ILE A 57 -3.23 -3.94 0.73
N PHE A 58 -4.41 -3.45 0.36
CA PHE A 58 -5.15 -2.46 1.14
C PHE A 58 -5.37 -2.94 2.59
N MET A 59 -5.86 -4.17 2.77
CA MET A 59 -6.09 -4.74 4.10
C MET A 59 -4.80 -4.98 4.88
N VAL A 60 -3.72 -5.44 4.21
CA VAL A 60 -2.43 -5.65 4.86
C VAL A 60 -1.81 -4.33 5.34
N LEU A 61 -1.92 -3.24 4.57
CA LEU A 61 -1.48 -1.91 5.00
C LEU A 61 -2.27 -1.39 6.20
N LEU A 62 -3.60 -1.61 6.22
CA LEU A 62 -4.43 -1.27 7.37
C LEU A 62 -4.04 -2.07 8.62
N LEU A 63 -3.79 -3.38 8.47
CA LEU A 63 -3.32 -4.22 9.55
C LEU A 63 -1.96 -3.75 10.09
N ASP A 64 -1.03 -3.37 9.21
CA ASP A 64 0.27 -2.88 9.60
C ASP A 64 0.19 -1.51 10.31
N ALA A 65 -0.68 -0.61 9.83
CA ALA A 65 -0.99 0.64 10.50
C ALA A 65 -1.56 0.40 11.91
N LEU A 66 -2.47 -0.57 12.06
CA LEU A 66 -3.02 -0.98 13.35
C LEU A 66 -1.95 -1.55 14.28
N MET A 67 -1.06 -2.41 13.78
CA MET A 67 0.04 -2.95 14.58
C MET A 67 1.01 -1.87 15.04
N ASN A 68 1.32 -0.89 14.18
CA ASN A 68 2.10 0.28 14.58
C ASN A 68 1.38 1.11 15.65
N ARG A 69 0.04 1.22 15.56
CA ARG A 69 -0.76 1.89 16.59
C ARG A 69 -0.72 1.15 17.92
N VAL A 70 -0.76 -0.18 17.91
CA VAL A 70 -0.64 -1.02 19.13
C VAL A 70 0.74 -0.81 19.76
N TRP A 71 1.83 -0.95 19.00
CA TRP A 71 3.18 -0.73 19.52
C TRP A 71 3.44 0.70 20.00
N LEU A 72 2.77 1.69 19.41
CA LEU A 72 2.86 3.08 19.83
C LEU A 72 2.34 3.31 21.26
N ILE A 73 1.43 2.47 21.76
CA ILE A 73 0.87 2.61 23.12
C ILE A 73 1.97 2.44 24.17
N ASP A 74 2.88 1.49 23.96
CA ASP A 74 3.93 1.13 24.92
C ASP A 74 5.27 1.84 24.63
N ALA A 75 5.40 2.46 23.44
CA ALA A 75 6.63 3.12 23.02
C ALA A 75 6.85 4.47 23.73
N LYS A 76 8.12 4.77 24.06
CA LYS A 76 8.55 6.04 24.66
C LYS A 76 9.65 6.68 23.81
N GLY A 77 9.74 8.01 23.86
CA GLY A 77 10.79 8.77 23.17
C GLY A 77 10.80 8.53 21.65
N ASP A 78 11.98 8.24 21.10
CA ASP A 78 12.22 8.15 19.65
C ASP A 78 11.46 6.99 18.96
N ASP A 79 11.21 5.89 19.67
CA ASP A 79 10.45 4.76 19.11
C ASP A 79 8.97 5.12 18.87
N ALA A 80 8.39 5.97 19.71
CA ALA A 80 7.04 6.46 19.52
C ALA A 80 6.92 7.33 18.26
N VAL A 81 7.94 8.14 17.96
CA VAL A 81 7.99 8.95 16.74
C VAL A 81 8.10 8.04 15.51
N LYS A 82 8.94 7.01 15.58
CA LYS A 82 9.11 6.02 14.51
C LYS A 82 7.79 5.30 14.18
N PHE A 83 7.12 4.69 15.15
CA PHE A 83 5.86 3.98 14.90
C PHE A 83 4.76 4.89 14.36
N ARG A 84 4.67 6.12 14.87
CA ARG A 84 3.72 7.12 14.38
C ARG A 84 3.97 7.50 12.92
N ASN A 85 5.22 7.69 12.54
CA ASN A 85 5.57 8.04 11.16
C ASN A 85 5.26 6.88 10.21
N ILE A 86 5.57 5.64 10.61
CA ILE A 86 5.27 4.48 9.76
C ILE A 86 3.77 4.30 9.59
N MET A 87 3.00 4.37 10.68
CA MET A 87 1.53 4.33 10.63
C MET A 87 0.95 5.39 9.68
N ARG A 88 1.49 6.62 9.68
CA ARG A 88 1.05 7.68 8.76
C ARG A 88 1.35 7.35 7.31
N ILE A 89 2.52 6.76 7.02
CA ILE A 89 2.88 6.33 5.67
C ILE A 89 1.92 5.23 5.19
N ASP A 90 1.64 4.24 6.03
CA ASP A 90 0.71 3.15 5.70
C ASP A 90 -0.69 3.71 5.39
N LEU A 91 -1.20 4.64 6.22
CA LEU A 91 -2.48 5.30 5.99
C LEU A 91 -2.51 6.17 4.73
N LEU A 92 -1.40 6.83 4.38
CA LEU A 92 -1.28 7.57 3.12
C LEU A 92 -1.34 6.63 1.92
N LEU A 93 -0.66 5.48 1.97
CA LEU A 93 -0.72 4.46 0.91
C LEU A 93 -2.12 3.87 0.76
N VAL A 94 -2.80 3.60 1.87
CA VAL A 94 -4.20 3.18 1.90
C VAL A 94 -5.09 4.21 1.19
N ALA A 95 -4.93 5.50 1.50
CA ALA A 95 -5.70 6.56 0.86
C ALA A 95 -5.41 6.65 -0.65
N ILE A 96 -4.16 6.51 -1.07
CA ILE A 96 -3.76 6.49 -2.48
C ILE A 96 -4.44 5.32 -3.20
N ILE A 97 -4.33 4.10 -2.67
CA ILE A 97 -4.98 2.92 -3.26
C ILE A 97 -6.48 3.14 -3.38
N PHE A 98 -7.12 3.63 -2.32
CA PHE A 98 -8.56 3.88 -2.30
C PHE A 98 -8.98 4.85 -3.40
N ILE A 99 -8.30 6.00 -3.52
CA ILE A 99 -8.61 7.03 -4.53
C ILE A 99 -8.39 6.51 -5.95
N VAL A 100 -7.28 5.78 -6.18
CA VAL A 100 -6.92 5.27 -7.51
C VAL A 100 -7.88 4.18 -7.97
N TRP A 101 -8.28 3.29 -7.07
CA TRP A 101 -9.02 2.08 -7.44
C TRP A 101 -10.54 2.19 -7.35
N ILE A 102 -11.08 3.17 -6.60
CA ILE A 102 -12.52 3.41 -6.53
C ILE A 102 -13.17 3.55 -7.91
N PRO A 103 -12.65 4.37 -8.84
CA PRO A 103 -13.27 4.56 -10.15
C PRO A 103 -13.37 3.24 -10.94
N TYR A 104 -12.34 2.40 -10.84
CA TYR A 104 -12.31 1.09 -11.48
C TYR A 104 -13.39 0.15 -10.91
N PHE A 105 -13.47 0.05 -9.58
CA PHE A 105 -14.45 -0.83 -8.93
C PHE A 105 -15.89 -0.37 -9.11
N ILE A 106 -16.14 0.95 -9.12
CA ILE A 106 -17.46 1.50 -9.43
C ILE A 106 -17.86 1.20 -10.87
N ALA A 107 -16.92 1.25 -11.82
CA ALA A 107 -17.24 1.03 -13.24
C ALA A 107 -17.56 -0.44 -13.61
N ILE A 108 -17.19 -1.39 -12.76
CA ILE A 108 -17.44 -2.83 -12.97
C ILE A 108 -18.72 -3.31 -12.27
N TRP A 109 -19.25 -2.52 -11.34
CA TRP A 109 -20.51 -2.77 -10.64
C TRP A 109 -21.68 -2.07 -11.34
#